data_AF-A0AAD3VNC1-F1
#
_entry.id   AF-A0AAD3VNC1-F1
#
_cell.length_a   1.000
_cell.length_b   1.000
_cell.length_c   1.000
_cell.angle_alpha   90.00
_cell.angle_beta   90.00
_cell.angle_gamma   90.00
#
_symmetry.space_group_name_H-M   'P 1'
#
loop_
_entity.id
_entity.type
_entity.pdbx_description
1 polymer ?
#
loop_
_entity_poly.entity_id
_entity_poly.type
_entity_poly.pdbx_seq_one_letter_code
_entity_poly.pdbx_strand_id
1 'polypeptide(L)'
;MLTIIIMGSREIRHMPGWCGSRTQEEVILNYTQGLRRRFGAENLYCRYIDISDPEAGRFKRIVHAVRRQEIGLPLAIRDGEVILHGKDTLFKLPDYIEGVLRPERKSILNRLFSDKAGRRLRAQLRGLKLIDISSLRSRTIGRVTLGGRTSIFKGP
;
A
#
# COMPACT_ATOMS: atom_id res chain seq x y z
N MET A 1 11.95 3.43 9.73
CA MET A 1 11.70 3.69 8.30
C MET A 1 11.46 2.35 7.60
N LEU A 2 10.29 2.16 6.99
CA LEU A 2 9.95 0.96 6.21
C LEU A 2 10.66 1.02 4.86
N THR A 3 11.36 -0.05 4.48
CA THR A 3 12.04 -0.14 3.19
C THR A 3 11.33 -1.15 2.30
N ILE A 4 10.92 -0.71 1.11
CA ILE A 4 10.30 -1.57 0.08
C ILE A 4 11.09 -1.43 -1.22
N ILE A 5 11.48 -2.56 -1.79
CA ILE A 5 12.05 -2.63 -3.13
C ILE A 5 10.95 -3.13 -4.06
N ILE A 6 10.71 -2.43 -5.16
CA ILE A 6 9.80 -2.89 -6.21
C ILE A 6 10.65 -3.33 -7.39
N MET A 7 10.63 -4.61 -7.69
CA MET A 7 11.31 -5.17 -8.85
C MET A 7 10.35 -5.24 -10.03
N GLY A 8 10.79 -4.76 -11.18
CA GLY A 8 10.07 -4.84 -12.44
C GLY A 8 11.03 -5.08 -13.60
N SER A 9 10.56 -4.80 -14.81
CA SER A 9 11.39 -4.85 -16.01
C SER A 9 11.07 -3.66 -16.92
N ARG A 10 12.12 -2.97 -17.37
CA ARG A 10 12.03 -1.92 -18.40
C ARG A 10 11.57 -2.46 -19.76
N GLU A 11 11.71 -3.76 -20.00
CA GLU A 11 11.31 -4.40 -21.25
C GLU A 11 9.82 -4.78 -21.28
N ILE A 12 9.21 -4.99 -20.10
CA ILE A 12 7.79 -5.32 -20.01
C ILE A 12 6.97 -4.04 -20.09
N ARG A 13 6.12 -3.94 -21.10
CA ARG A 13 5.14 -2.85 -21.22
C ARG A 13 3.96 -3.09 -20.27
N HIS A 14 3.56 -2.03 -19.57
CA HIS A 14 2.33 -2.03 -18.79
C HIS A 14 1.19 -1.57 -19.68
N MET A 15 0.22 -2.45 -19.96
CA MET A 15 -0.95 -2.13 -20.77
C MET A 15 -2.21 -1.96 -19.90
N PRO A 16 -2.51 -0.76 -19.39
CA PRO A 16 -3.86 -0.44 -18.98
C PRO A 16 -4.63 -0.02 -20.23
N GLY A 17 -5.64 -0.78 -20.65
CA GLY A 17 -6.67 -0.38 -21.62
C GLY A 17 -6.28 0.56 -22.77
N TRP A 18 -6.15 -0.01 -23.97
CA TRP A 18 -6.18 0.64 -25.29
C TRP A 18 -5.03 1.56 -25.75
N CYS A 19 -4.15 2.09 -24.89
CA CYS A 19 -2.94 2.81 -25.34
C CYS A 19 -1.73 2.52 -24.44
N GLY A 20 -1.09 1.36 -24.62
CA GLY A 20 0.05 0.92 -23.81
C GLY A 20 1.40 1.45 -24.30
N SER A 21 1.79 2.66 -23.88
CA SER A 21 3.12 3.21 -24.21
C SER A 21 4.16 3.07 -23.08
N ARG A 22 3.73 2.84 -21.83
CA ARG A 22 4.64 2.91 -20.68
C ARG A 22 5.25 1.56 -20.27
N THR A 23 6.53 1.58 -19.90
CA THR A 23 7.21 0.40 -19.33
C THR A 23 6.82 0.19 -17.87
N GLN A 24 7.04 -1.02 -17.32
CA GLN A 24 6.82 -1.22 -15.88
C GLN A 24 7.70 -0.28 -15.06
N GLU A 25 8.93 0.00 -15.49
CA GLU A 25 9.82 0.98 -14.87
C GLU A 25 9.15 2.35 -14.73
N GLU A 26 8.67 2.93 -15.83
CA GLU A 26 8.03 4.25 -15.82
C GLU A 26 6.81 4.30 -14.89
N VAL A 27 6.01 3.22 -14.88
CA VAL A 27 4.86 3.10 -13.99
C VAL A 27 5.30 3.02 -12.53
N ILE A 28 6.31 2.20 -12.22
CA ILE A 28 6.80 2.00 -10.86
C ILE A 28 7.49 3.26 -10.34
N LEU A 29 8.30 3.95 -11.14
CA LEU A 29 8.97 5.19 -10.73
C LEU A 29 7.95 6.26 -10.32
N ASN A 30 6.91 6.47 -11.13
CA ASN A 30 5.82 7.39 -10.77
C ASN A 30 5.05 6.91 -9.52
N TYR A 31 4.79 5.61 -9.43
CA TYR A 31 4.08 5.01 -8.31
C TYR A 31 4.85 5.14 -6.99
N THR A 32 6.17 4.93 -6.97
CA THR A 32 7.01 5.09 -5.77
C THR A 32 7.03 6.54 -5.27
N GLN A 33 7.04 7.53 -6.17
CA GLN A 33 6.86 8.94 -5.78
C GLN A 33 5.51 9.18 -5.11
N GLY A 34 4.43 8.62 -5.66
CA GLY A 34 3.09 8.68 -5.06
C GLY A 34 3.03 8.06 -3.67
N LEU A 35 3.70 6.92 -3.46
CA LEU A 35 3.80 6.29 -2.15
C LEU A 35 4.55 7.16 -1.13
N ARG A 36 5.68 7.77 -1.53
CA ARG A 36 6.44 8.67 -0.64
C ARG A 36 5.62 9.89 -0.24
N ARG A 37 4.84 10.47 -1.16
CA ARG A 37 3.92 11.58 -0.85
C ARG A 37 2.81 11.16 0.11
N ARG A 38 2.26 9.96 -0.04
CA ARG A 38 1.15 9.46 0.78
C ARG A 38 1.56 9.08 2.21
N PHE A 39 2.70 8.41 2.36
CA PHE A 39 3.13 7.81 3.63
C PHE A 39 4.20 8.63 4.36
N GLY A 40 4.77 9.65 3.72
CA GLY A 40 5.88 10.44 4.27
C GLY A 40 7.23 9.83 3.91
N ALA A 41 8.17 10.67 3.47
CA ALA A 41 9.51 10.24 3.09
C ALA A 41 10.35 9.78 4.29
N GLU A 42 9.98 10.23 5.49
CA GLU A 42 10.55 9.84 6.78
C GLU A 42 10.11 8.44 7.24
N ASN A 43 8.95 7.98 6.77
CA ASN A 43 8.38 6.69 7.17
C ASN A 43 8.62 5.59 6.13
N LEU A 44 8.73 5.95 4.85
CA LEU A 44 8.79 5.00 3.74
C LEU A 44 9.92 5.32 2.76
N TYR A 45 10.85 4.39 2.65
CA TYR A 45 11.83 4.34 1.57
C TYR A 45 11.41 3.30 0.53
N CYS A 46 11.04 3.77 -0.66
CA CYS A 46 10.68 2.93 -1.79
C CYS A 46 11.67 3.15 -2.93
N ARG A 47 12.12 2.07 -3.57
CA ARG A 47 12.96 2.15 -4.77
C ARG A 47 12.63 1.09 -5.79
N TYR A 48 12.91 1.40 -7.05
CA TYR A 48 12.82 0.48 -8.18
C TYR A 48 14.15 -0.25 -8.38
N ILE A 49 14.08 -1.51 -8.81
CA ILE A 49 15.21 -2.27 -9.35
C ILE A 49 14.72 -3.01 -10.60
N ASP A 50 15.47 -2.92 -11.69
CA ASP A 50 15.20 -3.76 -12.86
C ASP A 50 15.72 -5.19 -12.62
N ILE A 51 14.94 -6.19 -13.00
CA ILE A 51 15.35 -7.59 -12.88
C ILE A 51 16.64 -7.93 -13.65
N SER A 52 16.96 -7.15 -14.69
CA SER A 52 18.15 -7.31 -15.50
C SER A 52 19.36 -6.52 -14.97
N ASP A 53 19.17 -5.65 -13.96
CA ASP A 53 20.29 -4.89 -13.39
C ASP A 53 21.21 -5.77 -12.54
N PRO A 54 22.52 -5.48 -12.49
CA PRO A 54 23.46 -6.18 -11.60
C PRO A 54 23.02 -6.19 -10.13
N GLU A 55 22.31 -5.15 -9.70
CA GLU A 55 21.80 -5.05 -8.34
C GLU A 55 20.76 -6.13 -8.01
N ALA A 56 19.95 -6.57 -8.99
CA ALA A 56 19.01 -7.67 -8.81
C ALA A 56 19.71 -8.98 -8.45
N GLY A 57 21.02 -9.11 -8.73
CA GLY A 57 21.86 -10.24 -8.33
C GLY A 57 21.85 -10.51 -6.82
N ARG A 58 21.61 -9.49 -5.98
CA ARG A 58 21.42 -9.65 -4.52
C ARG A 58 20.20 -10.49 -4.16
N PHE A 59 19.24 -10.61 -5.08
CA PHE A 59 17.99 -11.37 -4.93
C PHE A 59 17.97 -12.61 -5.84
N LYS A 60 19.11 -13.28 -6.02
CA LYS A 60 19.29 -14.41 -6.96
C LYS A 60 18.14 -15.43 -6.93
N ARG A 61 17.67 -15.82 -5.75
CA ARG A 61 16.54 -16.77 -5.60
C ARG A 61 15.23 -16.23 -6.19
N ILE A 62 14.91 -14.97 -5.94
CA ILE A 62 13.72 -14.28 -6.45
C ILE A 62 13.82 -14.15 -7.97
N VAL A 63 14.98 -13.71 -8.48
CA VAL A 63 15.23 -13.58 -9.93
C VAL A 63 15.06 -14.93 -10.64
N HIS A 64 15.59 -16.02 -10.07
CA HIS A 64 15.39 -17.36 -10.63
C HIS A 64 13.91 -17.79 -10.60
N ALA A 65 13.19 -17.53 -9.51
CA ALA A 65 11.77 -17.84 -9.41
C ALA A 65 10.93 -17.07 -10.46
N VAL A 66 11.26 -15.79 -10.72
CA VAL A 66 10.64 -15.02 -11.81
C VAL A 66 10.95 -15.65 -13.18
N ARG A 67 12.21 -15.99 -13.44
CA ARG A 67 12.62 -16.60 -14.73
C ARG A 67 11.99 -17.96 -14.97
N ARG A 68 11.72 -18.72 -13.90
CA ARG A 68 10.98 -20.00 -13.93
C ARG A 68 9.46 -19.82 -13.96
N GLN A 69 8.97 -18.58 -13.98
CA GLN A 69 7.55 -18.23 -13.96
C GLN A 69 6.80 -18.71 -12.71
N GLU A 70 7.50 -18.97 -11.61
CA GLU A 70 6.91 -19.34 -10.32
C GLU A 70 6.26 -18.11 -9.64
N ILE A 71 6.82 -16.92 -9.88
CA ILE A 71 6.30 -15.63 -9.43
C ILE A 71 6.36 -14.60 -10.57
N GLY A 72 5.45 -13.63 -10.56
CA GLY A 72 5.29 -12.65 -11.65
C GLY A 72 5.81 -11.26 -11.31
N LEU A 73 6.26 -10.52 -12.33
CA LEU A 73 6.52 -9.08 -12.22
C LEU A 73 5.23 -8.24 -12.40
N PRO A 74 5.16 -7.02 -11.84
CA PRO A 74 6.09 -6.49 -10.85
C PRO A 74 5.94 -7.19 -9.49
N LEU A 75 6.99 -7.20 -8.68
CA LEU A 75 6.97 -7.75 -7.33
C LEU A 75 7.52 -6.77 -6.30
N ALA A 76 7.10 -6.91 -5.05
CA ALA A 76 7.56 -6.09 -3.94
C ALA A 76 8.32 -6.96 -2.95
N ILE A 77 9.48 -6.47 -2.53
CA ILE A 77 10.41 -7.11 -1.60
C ILE A 77 10.53 -6.24 -0.35
N ARG A 78 10.53 -6.90 0.80
CA ARG A 78 10.82 -6.31 2.10
C ARG A 78 11.67 -7.28 2.88
N ASP A 79 12.72 -6.80 3.53
CA ASP A 79 13.60 -7.61 4.40
C ASP A 79 14.15 -8.88 3.70
N GLY A 80 14.36 -8.80 2.37
CA GLY A 80 14.86 -9.91 1.54
C GLY A 80 13.78 -10.87 1.02
N GLU A 81 12.52 -10.70 1.43
CA GLU A 81 11.41 -11.59 1.09
C GLU A 81 10.38 -10.95 0.17
N VAL A 82 9.77 -11.75 -0.70
CA VAL A 82 8.67 -11.31 -1.57
C VAL A 82 7.39 -11.19 -0.74
N ILE A 83 6.85 -9.98 -0.63
CA ILE A 83 5.60 -9.71 0.10
C ILE A 83 4.38 -9.70 -0.84
N LEU A 84 4.57 -9.36 -2.12
CA LEU A 84 3.55 -9.31 -3.17
C LEU A 84 4.21 -9.56 -4.53
N HIS A 85 3.50 -10.20 -5.47
CA HIS A 85 3.98 -10.40 -6.84
C HIS A 85 2.83 -10.40 -7.88
N GLY A 86 3.18 -10.12 -9.13
CA GLY A 86 2.26 -10.11 -10.28
C GLY A 86 1.41 -8.83 -10.42
N LYS A 87 0.33 -8.94 -11.20
CA LYS A 87 -0.53 -7.81 -11.60
C LYS A 87 -1.12 -7.00 -10.45
N ASP A 88 -1.33 -7.63 -9.29
CA ASP A 88 -1.97 -7.01 -8.14
C ASP A 88 -0.99 -6.28 -7.22
N THR A 89 0.33 -6.42 -7.45
CA THR A 89 1.36 -5.88 -6.54
C THR A 89 1.17 -4.40 -6.29
N LEU A 90 1.07 -3.59 -7.35
CA LEU A 90 0.95 -2.14 -7.22
C LEU A 90 -0.41 -1.71 -6.63
N PHE A 91 -1.44 -2.54 -6.78
CA PHE A 91 -2.75 -2.27 -6.21
C PHE A 91 -2.82 -2.59 -4.71
N LYS A 92 -2.22 -3.70 -4.27
CA LYS A 92 -2.27 -4.20 -2.88
C LYS A 92 -1.19 -3.60 -1.98
N LEU A 93 -0.08 -3.15 -2.54
CA LEU A 93 1.06 -2.65 -1.76
C LEU A 93 0.73 -1.45 -0.85
N PRO A 94 -0.14 -0.48 -1.20
CA PRO A 94 -0.50 0.59 -0.27
C PRO A 94 -1.22 0.07 0.99
N ASP A 95 -2.07 -0.95 0.85
CA ASP A 95 -2.81 -1.55 1.97
C ASP A 95 -1.90 -2.39 2.88
N TYR A 96 -0.86 -2.99 2.29
CA TYR A 96 0.23 -3.61 3.04
C TYR A 96 0.98 -2.55 3.86
N ILE A 97 1.46 -1.48 3.22
CA ILE A 97 2.22 -0.40 3.87
C ILE A 97 1.41 0.24 5.01
N GLU A 98 0.13 0.56 4.78
CA GLU A 98 -0.75 1.12 5.81
C GLU A 98 -0.88 0.16 7.01
N GLY A 99 -0.99 -1.14 6.75
CA GLY A 99 -1.08 -2.15 7.81
C GLY A 99 0.18 -2.25 8.67
N VAL A 100 1.35 -2.04 8.07
CA VAL A 100 2.64 -2.07 8.78
C VAL A 100 2.89 -0.78 9.55
N LEU A 101 2.62 0.38 8.93
CA LEU A 101 2.90 1.68 9.56
C LEU A 101 1.84 2.11 10.57
N ARG A 102 0.59 1.66 10.44
CA ARG A 102 -0.53 2.05 11.31
C ARG A 102 -1.35 0.84 11.76
N PRO A 103 -0.75 -0.09 12.53
CA PRO A 103 -1.42 -1.33 12.93
C PRO A 103 -2.71 -1.06 13.74
N GLU A 104 -2.72 -0.03 14.59
CA GLU A 104 -3.87 0.31 15.43
C GLU A 104 -5.09 0.80 14.64
N ARG A 105 -4.87 1.53 13.53
CA ARG A 105 -5.97 2.02 12.66
C ARG A 105 -6.69 0.88 11.94
N LYS A 106 -5.98 -0.19 11.54
CA LYS A 106 -6.61 -1.41 11.03
C LYS A 106 -7.43 -2.10 12.11
N SER A 107 -6.96 -2.14 13.35
CA SER A 107 -7.72 -2.73 14.45
C SER A 107 -9.04 -1.98 14.70
N ILE A 108 -9.03 -0.64 14.69
CA ILE A 108 -10.22 0.17 14.91
C ILE A 108 -11.18 0.08 13.73
N LEU A 109 -10.69 0.19 12.49
CA LEU A 109 -11.56 0.11 11.31
C LEU A 109 -12.11 -1.30 11.08
N ASN A 110 -11.36 -2.37 11.35
CA ASN A 110 -11.87 -3.74 11.28
C ASN A 110 -12.87 -4.01 12.42
N ARG A 111 -12.65 -3.43 13.61
CA ARG A 111 -13.59 -3.50 14.74
C ARG A 111 -14.89 -2.73 14.46
N LEU A 112 -14.81 -1.60 13.76
CA LEU A 112 -15.98 -0.79 13.37
C LEU A 112 -16.70 -1.33 12.13
N PHE A 113 -16.00 -2.04 11.25
CA PHE A 113 -16.52 -2.48 9.95
C PHE A 113 -16.20 -3.96 9.69
N SER A 114 -16.78 -4.83 10.51
CA SER A 114 -16.86 -6.26 10.22
C SER A 114 -17.70 -6.53 8.97
N ASP A 115 -17.44 -7.69 8.37
CA ASP A 115 -17.64 -8.06 6.97
C ASP A 115 -18.96 -7.67 6.26
N LYS A 116 -18.81 -7.40 4.96
CA LYS A 116 -19.80 -6.95 3.95
C LYS A 116 -20.17 -5.46 3.93
N ALA A 117 -20.39 -4.78 5.05
CA ALA A 117 -20.81 -3.36 5.05
C ALA A 117 -19.66 -2.37 4.72
N GLY A 118 -18.41 -2.76 4.95
CA GLY A 118 -17.26 -1.86 4.89
C GLY A 118 -16.88 -1.33 3.50
N ARG A 119 -17.27 -2.00 2.39
CA ARG A 119 -16.87 -1.54 1.03
C ARG A 119 -17.61 -0.27 0.59
N ARG A 120 -18.92 -0.22 0.81
CA ARG A 120 -19.77 0.94 0.41
C ARG A 120 -19.48 2.15 1.29
N LEU A 121 -19.28 1.93 2.59
CA LEU A 121 -18.96 2.99 3.54
C LEU A 121 -17.54 3.55 3.33
N ARG A 122 -16.53 2.70 3.05
CA ARG A 122 -15.17 3.17 2.73
C ARG A 122 -15.12 4.08 1.50
N ALA A 123 -15.97 3.83 0.50
CA ALA A 123 -16.10 4.72 -0.67
C ALA A 123 -16.73 6.07 -0.28
N GLN A 124 -17.73 6.08 0.61
CA GLN A 124 -18.38 7.30 1.09
C GLN A 124 -17.48 8.13 2.03
N LEU A 125 -16.56 7.50 2.76
CA LEU A 125 -15.66 8.15 3.70
C LEU A 125 -14.37 8.70 3.06
N ARG A 126 -14.08 8.41 1.77
CA ARG A 126 -12.84 8.83 1.06
C ARG A 126 -12.65 10.35 0.93
N GLY A 127 -13.64 11.16 1.28
CA GLY A 127 -13.56 12.63 1.30
C GLY A 127 -13.60 13.26 2.69
N LEU A 128 -13.68 12.47 3.77
CA LEU A 128 -13.84 13.02 5.12
C LEU A 128 -12.48 13.10 5.84
N LYS A 129 -12.17 14.30 6.37
CA LYS A 129 -11.09 14.49 7.34
C LYS A 129 -11.47 13.74 8.63
N LEU A 130 -10.91 12.56 8.83
CA LEU A 130 -10.93 11.86 10.12
C LEU A 130 -10.17 12.73 11.13
N ILE A 131 -10.91 13.37 12.04
CA ILE A 131 -10.35 14.13 13.15
C ILE A 131 -9.84 13.13 14.19
N ASP A 132 -8.65 13.46 14.69
CA ASP A 132 -7.83 12.73 15.65
C ASP A 132 -8.63 12.14 16.82
N ILE A 133 -8.42 10.85 17.10
CA ILE A 133 -8.97 10.18 18.29
C ILE A 133 -7.79 10.06 19.25
N SER A 134 -7.58 11.09 20.07
CA SER A 134 -6.62 11.00 21.17
C SER A 134 -7.16 10.03 22.22
N SER A 135 -6.38 8.98 22.52
CA SER A 135 -6.64 8.09 23.63
C SER A 135 -6.18 8.76 24.93
N LEU A 136 -6.97 9.71 25.44
CA LEU A 136 -6.82 10.14 26.83
C LEU A 136 -7.53 9.14 27.73
N ARG A 137 -6.75 8.62 28.69
CA ARG A 137 -7.12 7.66 29.73
C ARG A 137 -8.55 7.87 30.24
N SER A 138 -9.28 6.75 30.31
CA SER A 138 -10.58 6.58 30.99
C SER A 138 -11.78 7.22 30.28
N ARG A 139 -12.61 6.36 29.68
CA ARG A 139 -13.83 6.59 28.88
C ARG A 139 -13.58 7.01 27.43
N THR A 140 -13.65 6.03 26.52
CA THR A 140 -13.61 6.23 25.07
C THR A 140 -14.84 7.02 24.63
N ILE A 141 -14.72 8.34 24.53
CA ILE A 141 -15.73 9.20 23.91
C ILE A 141 -15.26 9.51 22.49
N GLY A 142 -15.85 8.83 21.50
CA GLY A 142 -15.61 9.11 20.08
C GLY A 142 -16.48 10.28 19.62
N ARG A 143 -15.91 11.20 18.86
CA ARG A 143 -16.63 12.32 18.24
C ARG A 143 -16.50 12.22 16.72
N VAL A 144 -17.61 12.17 16.01
CA VAL A 144 -17.64 12.18 14.54
C VAL A 144 -18.48 13.34 14.05
N THR A 145 -17.92 14.17 13.17
CA THR A 145 -18.64 15.26 12.52
C THR A 145 -18.91 14.91 11.06
N LEU A 146 -20.18 14.85 10.68
CA LEU A 146 -20.69 14.57 9.34
C LEU A 146 -21.50 15.77 8.86
N GLY A 147 -21.05 16.44 7.79
CA GLY A 147 -21.81 17.53 7.15
C GLY A 147 -22.21 18.67 8.10
N GLY A 148 -21.36 19.02 9.06
CA GLY A 148 -21.63 20.03 10.09
C GLY A 148 -22.38 19.51 11.33
N ARG A 149 -22.87 18.27 11.33
CA ARG A 149 -23.48 17.64 12.51
C ARG A 149 -22.47 16.79 13.25
N THR A 150 -22.29 17.08 14.54
CA THR A 150 -21.42 16.30 15.42
C THR A 150 -22.24 15.26 16.17
N SER A 151 -21.85 13.99 16.05
CA SER A 151 -22.32 12.89 16.91
C SER A 151 -21.22 12.48 17.88
N ILE A 152 -21.59 12.35 19.15
CA ILE A 152 -20.70 11.90 20.22
C ILE A 152 -21.20 10.53 20.67
N PHE A 153 -20.32 9.54 20.69
CA PHE A 153 -20.62 8.20 21.18
C PHE A 153 -19.67 7.82 22.29
N LYS A 154 -20.23 7.24 23.34
CA LYS A 154 -19.46 6.59 24.41
C LYS A 154 -19.29 5.13 24.02
N GLY A 155 -18.04 4.67 23.93
CA GLY A 155 -17.77 3.23 23.89
C GLY A 155 -18.21 2.56 25.20
N PRO A 156 -18.42 1.23 25.18
CA PRO A 156 -18.66 0.46 26.40
C PRO A 156 -17.52 0.61 27.41
#